data_AF-A0A3C0IY57-F1
#
_entry.id   AF-A0A3C0IY57-F1
#
_cell.length_a   1.000
_cell.length_b   1.000
_cell.length_c   1.000
_cell.angle_alpha   90.00
_cell.angle_beta   90.00
_cell.angle_gamma   90.00
#
_symmetry.space_group_name_H-M   'P 1'
#
loop_
_entity.id
_entity.type
_entity.pdbx_description
1 polymer ?
#
loop_
_entity_poly.entity_id
_entity_poly.type
_entity_poly.pdbx_seq_one_letter_code
_entity_poly.pdbx_strand_id
1 'polypeptide(L)'
;RDKQIDGISDLRDESDREGMRIVVELRRDANANVVLNQLYKHTPMETTFGVIMLVLVNNEPRVLSIKDVLHYYIAHQEEVVTRRTQFDLAKAEARAHILEGLRIALDHIDQIIALIRASASRDVAREGLMQQFGLTERQANAILDMRLASLTGLEREKIEQEYAEVCDLIKRLREILGDERLLLGVIKEEMIAIRDKFGDARVTEIP
;
A
#
# COMPACT_ATOMS: atom_id res chain seq x y z
N ARG A 1 55.13 3.44 7.21
CA ARG A 1 56.36 3.03 6.48
C ARG A 1 56.85 4.11 5.51
N ASP A 2 55.98 5.00 5.03
CA ASP A 2 56.37 6.12 4.13
C ASP A 2 56.46 7.52 4.80
N LYS A 3 56.27 7.61 6.13
CA LYS A 3 56.33 8.85 6.95
C LYS A 3 55.57 10.06 6.37
N GLN A 4 54.51 9.85 5.59
CA GLN A 4 53.69 10.95 5.03
C GLN A 4 52.97 11.76 6.12
N ILE A 5 52.62 11.11 7.23
CA ILE A 5 52.07 11.73 8.43
C ILE A 5 53.03 11.38 9.56
N ASP A 6 53.65 12.39 10.18
CA ASP A 6 54.55 12.20 11.32
C ASP A 6 53.80 12.38 12.65
N GLY A 7 54.28 11.73 13.70
CA GLY A 7 53.70 11.84 15.04
C GLY A 7 52.70 10.75 15.43
N ILE A 8 52.35 9.81 14.54
CA ILE A 8 51.57 8.61 14.88
C ILE A 8 52.51 7.55 15.48
N SER A 9 52.20 7.07 16.68
CA SER A 9 52.97 6.02 17.37
C SER A 9 52.39 4.63 17.14
N ASP A 10 51.06 4.49 17.16
CA ASP A 10 50.36 3.22 17.00
C ASP A 10 48.97 3.42 16.36
N LEU A 11 48.44 2.38 15.74
CA LEU A 11 47.10 2.33 15.15
C LEU A 11 46.45 1.00 15.52
N ARG A 12 45.33 1.05 16.24
CA ARG A 12 44.60 -0.14 16.68
C ARG A 12 43.14 -0.08 16.25
N ASP A 13 42.66 -1.19 15.70
CA ASP A 13 41.24 -1.42 15.52
C ASP A 13 40.73 -2.17 16.76
N GLU A 14 39.88 -1.49 17.53
CA GLU A 14 39.23 -1.99 18.74
C GLU A 14 37.72 -2.17 18.50
N SER A 15 37.32 -2.37 17.24
CA SER A 15 35.93 -2.65 16.85
C SER A 15 35.48 -4.03 17.32
N ASP A 16 34.23 -4.12 17.77
CA ASP A 16 33.62 -5.35 18.27
C ASP A 16 32.22 -5.54 17.65
N ARG A 17 31.40 -6.41 18.27
CA ARG A 17 30.05 -6.71 17.77
C ARG A 17 29.04 -5.57 18.05
N GLU A 18 29.37 -4.67 18.97
CA GLU A 18 28.49 -3.59 19.43
C GLU A 18 28.86 -2.24 18.80
N GLY A 19 30.09 -2.09 18.27
CA GLY A 19 30.47 -0.86 17.59
C GLY A 19 31.82 -0.87 16.88
N MET A 20 32.04 0.21 16.12
CA MET A 20 33.31 0.48 15.45
C MET A 20 34.15 1.44 16.30
N ARG A 21 35.41 1.09 16.58
CA ARG A 21 36.34 1.97 17.29
C ARG A 21 37.75 1.83 16.76
N ILE A 22 38.26 2.91 16.19
CA ILE A 22 39.64 2.99 15.68
C ILE A 22 40.41 3.96 16.58
N VAL A 23 41.55 3.50 17.12
CA VAL A 23 42.40 4.27 18.02
C VAL A 23 43.71 4.60 17.31
N VAL A 24 43.97 5.90 17.13
CA VAL A 24 45.24 6.42 16.62
C VAL A 24 46.02 7.01 17.79
N GLU A 25 47.10 6.36 18.21
CA GLU A 25 47.96 6.89 19.27
C GLU A 25 49.03 7.80 18.68
N LEU A 26 49.31 8.89 19.39
CA LEU A 26 50.28 9.90 18.98
C LEU A 26 51.49 9.91 19.92
N ARG A 27 52.65 10.30 19.38
CA ARG A 27 53.83 10.60 20.21
C ARG A 27 53.57 11.81 21.10
N ARG A 28 54.25 11.89 22.25
CA ARG A 28 54.05 12.94 23.26
C ARG A 28 54.29 14.37 22.74
N ASP A 29 55.09 14.52 21.70
CA ASP A 29 55.46 15.78 21.07
C ASP A 29 54.55 16.20 19.89
N ALA A 30 53.62 15.33 19.48
CA ALA A 30 52.76 15.57 18.32
C ALA A 30 51.49 16.37 18.67
N ASN A 31 51.10 17.31 17.80
CA ASN A 31 49.84 18.05 17.94
C ASN A 31 48.68 17.28 17.30
N ALA A 32 47.71 16.85 18.11
CA ALA A 32 46.58 16.04 17.67
C ALA A 32 45.75 16.66 16.54
N ASN A 33 45.48 17.97 16.58
CA ASN A 33 44.68 18.63 15.55
C ASN A 33 45.41 18.71 14.21
N VAL A 34 46.75 18.86 14.23
CA VAL A 34 47.56 18.86 13.00
C VAL A 34 47.57 17.48 12.37
N VAL A 35 47.75 16.42 13.17
CA VAL A 35 47.70 15.04 12.68
C VAL A 35 46.31 14.69 12.16
N LEU A 36 45.24 15.10 12.85
CA LEU A 36 43.86 14.87 12.41
C LEU A 36 43.56 15.54 11.07
N ASN A 37 43.96 16.79 10.87
CA ASN A 37 43.81 17.48 9.59
C ASN A 37 44.63 16.82 8.47
N GLN A 38 45.82 16.31 8.78
CA GLN A 38 46.61 15.54 7.82
C GLN A 38 45.94 14.20 7.48
N LEU A 39 45.31 13.53 8.46
CA LEU A 39 44.54 12.33 8.24
C LEU A 39 43.34 12.58 7.33
N TYR A 40 42.55 13.64 7.56
CA TYR A 40 41.45 14.01 6.65
C TYR A 40 41.93 14.31 5.23
N LYS A 41 43.10 14.95 5.09
CA LYS A 41 43.63 15.33 3.76
C LYS A 41 44.26 14.18 2.97
N HIS A 42 44.94 13.27 3.66
CA HIS A 42 45.77 12.24 3.02
C HIS A 42 45.16 10.84 3.09
N THR A 43 44.02 10.67 3.75
CA THR A 43 43.33 9.39 3.89
C THR A 43 41.83 9.52 3.61
N PRO A 44 41.10 8.42 3.38
CA PRO A 44 39.64 8.45 3.19
C PRO A 44 38.82 8.75 4.45
N MET A 45 39.42 9.23 5.55
CA MET A 45 38.68 9.62 6.76
C MET A 45 37.73 10.79 6.51
N GLU A 46 38.01 11.62 5.50
CA GLU A 46 37.07 12.59 4.94
C GLU A 46 37.02 12.39 3.42
N THR A 47 35.82 12.34 2.85
CA THR A 47 35.65 12.20 1.41
C THR A 47 34.55 13.14 0.91
N THR A 48 34.71 13.62 -0.32
CA THR A 48 33.66 14.37 -1.01
C THR A 48 32.71 13.38 -1.69
N PHE A 49 31.42 13.53 -1.43
CA PHE A 49 30.38 12.77 -2.11
C PHE A 49 29.62 13.67 -3.11
N GLY A 50 29.77 13.38 -4.41
CA GLY A 50 29.04 14.06 -5.47
C GLY A 50 27.65 13.47 -5.65
N VAL A 51 26.60 14.29 -5.53
CA VAL A 51 25.21 13.84 -5.69
C VAL A 51 24.74 14.08 -7.13
N ILE A 52 24.39 13.02 -7.85
CA ILE A 52 23.71 13.08 -9.15
C ILE A 52 22.47 12.18 -9.09
N MET A 53 21.29 12.78 -9.08
CA MET A 53 20.01 12.05 -9.10
C MET A 53 19.64 11.70 -10.55
N LEU A 54 20.30 10.67 -11.11
CA LEU A 54 19.98 10.11 -12.42
C LEU A 54 18.91 9.02 -12.27
N VAL A 55 17.74 9.23 -12.89
CA VAL A 55 16.57 8.36 -12.76
C VAL A 55 15.97 8.08 -14.15
N LEU A 56 15.35 6.91 -14.33
CA LEU A 56 14.55 6.62 -15.52
C LEU A 56 13.13 7.15 -15.35
N VAL A 57 12.73 8.08 -16.22
CA VAL A 57 11.35 8.55 -16.34
C VAL A 57 10.83 8.10 -17.68
N ASN A 58 9.79 7.27 -17.71
CA ASN A 58 9.23 6.71 -18.95
C ASN A 58 10.28 6.03 -19.84
N ASN A 59 11.18 5.25 -19.22
CA ASN A 59 12.32 4.58 -19.87
C ASN A 59 13.40 5.51 -20.45
N GLU A 60 13.36 6.81 -20.14
CA GLU A 60 14.39 7.77 -20.54
C GLU A 60 15.22 8.23 -19.34
N PRO A 61 16.56 8.23 -19.43
CA PRO A 61 17.42 8.70 -18.35
C PRO A 61 17.36 10.22 -18.21
N ARG A 62 17.04 10.71 -17.01
CA ARG A 62 16.96 12.14 -16.70
C ARG A 62 17.67 12.43 -15.38
N VAL A 63 18.37 13.55 -15.32
CA VAL A 63 18.88 14.10 -14.06
C VAL A 63 17.79 14.96 -13.45
N LEU A 64 17.38 14.64 -12.24
CA LEU A 64 16.24 15.26 -11.55
C LEU A 64 16.68 16.06 -10.33
N SER A 65 15.89 17.05 -9.93
CA SER A 65 15.99 17.65 -8.60
C SER A 65 15.24 16.82 -7.57
N ILE A 66 15.47 17.07 -6.27
CA ILE A 66 14.73 16.37 -5.20
C ILE A 66 13.22 16.62 -5.30
N LYS A 67 12.82 17.82 -5.73
CA LYS A 67 11.42 18.18 -5.94
C LYS A 67 10.81 17.32 -7.04
N ASP A 68 11.52 17.11 -8.15
CA ASP A 68 11.02 16.33 -9.27
C ASP A 68 10.90 14.84 -8.89
N VAL A 69 11.87 14.32 -8.15
CA VAL A 69 11.82 12.94 -7.62
C VAL A 69 10.57 12.75 -6.74
N LEU A 70 10.33 13.67 -5.80
CA LEU A 70 9.15 13.62 -4.94
C LEU A 70 7.85 13.76 -5.73
N HIS A 71 7.82 14.60 -6.76
CA HIS A 71 6.66 14.76 -7.63
C HIS A 71 6.34 13.47 -8.39
N TYR A 72 7.33 12.83 -9.02
CA TYR A 72 7.13 11.55 -9.71
C TYR A 72 6.71 10.43 -8.76
N TYR A 73 7.25 10.43 -7.54
CA TYR A 73 6.83 9.47 -6.53
C TYR A 73 5.36 9.64 -6.16
N ILE A 74 4.91 10.88 -5.90
CA ILE A 74 3.50 11.17 -5.58
C ILE A 74 2.59 10.81 -6.76
N ALA A 75 2.96 11.18 -7.99
CA ALA A 75 2.20 10.84 -9.19
C ALA A 75 2.03 9.32 -9.37
N HIS A 76 3.09 8.55 -9.09
CA HIS A 76 3.00 7.10 -9.09
C HIS A 76 2.08 6.57 -7.98
N GLN A 77 2.12 7.15 -6.78
CA GLN A 77 1.21 6.77 -5.70
C GLN A 77 -0.24 7.06 -6.04
N GLU A 78 -0.54 8.19 -6.68
CA GLU A 78 -1.88 8.50 -7.20
C GLU A 78 -2.37 7.43 -8.17
N GLU A 79 -1.53 7.00 -9.12
CA GLU A 79 -1.86 5.94 -10.08
C GLU A 79 -2.14 4.61 -9.36
N VAL A 80 -1.28 4.22 -8.42
CA VAL A 80 -1.40 2.96 -7.66
C VAL A 80 -2.66 2.96 -6.80
N VAL A 81 -2.89 4.03 -6.03
CA VAL A 81 -4.06 4.14 -5.15
C VAL A 81 -5.34 4.21 -5.98
N THR A 82 -5.34 4.94 -7.11
CA THR A 82 -6.49 4.98 -8.02
C THR A 82 -6.84 3.60 -8.54
N ARG A 83 -5.86 2.83 -9.03
CA ARG A 83 -6.07 1.46 -9.51
C ARG A 83 -6.59 0.53 -8.43
N ARG A 84 -6.04 0.62 -7.22
CA ARG A 84 -6.49 -0.17 -6.07
C ARG A 84 -7.94 0.18 -5.71
N THR A 85 -8.26 1.45 -5.58
CA THR A 85 -9.61 1.93 -5.25
C THR A 85 -10.63 1.54 -6.32
N GLN A 86 -10.27 1.59 -7.61
CA GLN A 86 -11.12 1.11 -8.71
C GLN A 86 -11.37 -0.40 -8.63
N PHE A 87 -10.33 -1.18 -8.32
CA PHE A 87 -10.45 -2.63 -8.15
C PHE A 87 -11.39 -2.97 -6.97
N ASP A 88 -11.21 -2.31 -5.84
CA ASP A 88 -12.04 -2.50 -4.66
C ASP A 88 -13.49 -2.06 -4.91
N LEU A 89 -13.69 -0.96 -5.66
CA LEU A 89 -15.02 -0.49 -6.06
C LEU A 89 -15.73 -1.52 -6.94
N ALA A 90 -15.06 -2.02 -7.98
CA ALA A 90 -15.65 -3.03 -8.88
C ALA A 90 -16.02 -4.31 -8.12
N LYS A 91 -15.20 -4.72 -7.13
CA LYS A 91 -15.50 -5.86 -6.26
C LYS A 91 -16.69 -5.61 -5.35
N ALA A 92 -16.77 -4.41 -4.74
CA ALA A 92 -17.88 -4.02 -3.88
C ALA A 92 -19.20 -3.92 -4.67
N GLU A 93 -19.19 -3.31 -5.86
CA GLU A 93 -20.36 -3.23 -6.75
C GLU A 93 -20.83 -4.62 -7.19
N ALA A 94 -19.90 -5.52 -7.54
CA ALA A 94 -20.26 -6.90 -7.87
C ALA A 94 -20.88 -7.63 -6.67
N ARG A 95 -20.44 -7.34 -5.44
CA ARG A 95 -21.03 -7.91 -4.22
C ARG A 95 -22.42 -7.33 -3.93
N ALA A 96 -22.58 -6.02 -4.01
CA ALA A 96 -23.85 -5.33 -3.86
C ALA A 96 -24.89 -5.88 -4.85
N HIS A 97 -24.50 -6.07 -6.11
CA HIS A 97 -25.35 -6.65 -7.15
C HIS A 97 -25.92 -8.03 -6.75
N ILE A 98 -25.09 -8.90 -6.15
CA ILE A 98 -25.56 -10.21 -5.67
C ILE A 98 -26.48 -10.05 -4.46
N LEU A 99 -26.11 -9.21 -3.50
CA LEU A 99 -26.92 -8.97 -2.30
C LEU A 99 -28.30 -8.41 -2.66
N GLU A 100 -28.42 -7.51 -3.65
CA GLU A 100 -29.72 -7.03 -4.16
C GLU A 100 -30.59 -8.18 -4.68
N GLY A 101 -30.01 -9.10 -5.45
CA GLY A 101 -30.75 -10.27 -5.92
C GLY A 101 -31.22 -11.16 -4.78
N LEU A 102 -30.38 -11.38 -3.76
CA LEU A 102 -30.74 -12.16 -2.58
C LEU A 102 -31.83 -11.48 -1.75
N ARG A 103 -31.82 -10.14 -1.63
CA ARG A 103 -32.86 -9.37 -0.93
C ARG A 103 -34.21 -9.51 -1.64
N ILE A 104 -34.24 -9.30 -2.96
CA ILE A 104 -35.44 -9.53 -3.78
C ILE A 104 -35.94 -10.96 -3.59
N ALA A 105 -35.01 -11.93 -3.53
CA ALA A 105 -35.39 -13.32 -3.36
C ALA A 105 -36.00 -13.64 -2.01
N LEU A 106 -35.50 -13.04 -0.93
CA LEU A 106 -36.05 -13.19 0.41
C LEU A 106 -37.41 -12.51 0.56
N ASP A 107 -37.66 -11.42 -0.16
CA ASP A 107 -38.97 -10.73 -0.18
C ASP A 107 -40.05 -11.54 -0.92
N HIS A 108 -39.66 -12.33 -1.92
CA HIS A 108 -40.57 -13.14 -2.75
C HIS A 108 -40.35 -14.64 -2.61
N ILE A 109 -39.93 -15.10 -1.43
CA ILE A 109 -39.39 -16.46 -1.24
C ILE A 109 -40.37 -17.57 -1.64
N ASP A 110 -41.65 -17.43 -1.29
CA ASP A 110 -42.66 -18.46 -1.61
C ASP A 110 -42.84 -18.62 -3.13
N GLN A 111 -42.82 -17.51 -3.87
CA GLN A 111 -42.95 -17.49 -5.33
C GLN A 111 -41.71 -18.09 -5.99
N ILE A 112 -40.52 -17.77 -5.48
CA ILE A 112 -39.25 -18.31 -5.97
C ILE A 112 -39.17 -19.82 -5.72
N ILE A 113 -39.54 -20.29 -4.53
CA ILE A 113 -39.55 -21.73 -4.22
C ILE A 113 -40.55 -22.46 -5.14
N ALA A 114 -41.74 -21.88 -5.35
CA ALA A 114 -42.73 -22.45 -6.26
C ALA A 114 -42.20 -22.56 -7.69
N LEU A 115 -41.55 -21.50 -8.20
CA LEU A 115 -40.94 -21.47 -9.53
C LEU A 115 -39.82 -22.52 -9.67
N ILE A 116 -38.92 -22.60 -8.69
CA ILE A 116 -37.81 -23.56 -8.70
C ILE A 116 -38.36 -24.99 -8.65
N ARG A 117 -39.36 -25.27 -7.80
CA ARG A 117 -39.97 -26.61 -7.70
C ARG A 117 -40.74 -27.01 -8.96
N ALA A 118 -41.30 -26.06 -9.69
CA ALA A 118 -42.00 -26.32 -10.95
C ALA A 118 -41.05 -26.48 -12.15
N SER A 119 -39.79 -26.07 -12.01
CA SER A 119 -38.80 -26.09 -13.08
C SER A 119 -38.19 -27.48 -13.27
N ALA A 120 -38.05 -27.93 -14.52
CA ALA A 120 -37.51 -29.25 -14.86
C ALA A 120 -35.98 -29.35 -14.76
N SER A 121 -35.27 -28.22 -14.79
CA SER A 121 -33.81 -28.16 -14.67
C SER A 121 -33.35 -26.84 -14.03
N ARG A 122 -32.08 -26.79 -13.63
CA ARG A 122 -31.44 -25.58 -13.10
C ARG A 122 -31.44 -24.43 -14.10
N ASP A 123 -31.24 -24.74 -15.38
CA ASP A 123 -31.24 -23.73 -16.45
C ASP A 123 -32.64 -23.11 -16.64
N VAL A 124 -33.69 -23.93 -16.62
CA VAL A 124 -35.08 -23.46 -16.72
C VAL A 124 -35.45 -22.60 -15.51
N ALA A 125 -35.04 -23.00 -14.30
CA ALA A 125 -35.26 -22.21 -13.10
C ALA A 125 -34.52 -20.86 -13.17
N ARG A 126 -33.27 -20.85 -13.66
CA ARG A 126 -32.48 -19.63 -13.85
C ARG A 126 -33.16 -18.66 -14.81
N GLU A 127 -33.59 -19.13 -15.98
CA GLU A 127 -34.32 -18.31 -16.96
C GLU A 127 -35.63 -17.77 -16.39
N GLY A 128 -36.38 -18.60 -15.65
CA GLY A 128 -37.60 -18.17 -14.96
C GLY A 128 -37.35 -17.06 -13.93
N LEU A 129 -36.30 -17.18 -13.12
CA LEU A 129 -35.89 -16.13 -12.17
C LEU A 129 -35.53 -14.83 -12.87
N MET A 130 -34.78 -14.91 -13.98
CA MET A 130 -34.40 -13.73 -14.76
C MET A 130 -35.61 -13.03 -15.39
N GLN A 131 -36.54 -13.79 -15.96
CA GLN A 131 -37.70 -13.23 -16.66
C GLN A 131 -38.76 -12.67 -15.71
N GLN A 132 -39.09 -13.40 -14.62
CA GLN A 132 -40.19 -13.01 -13.73
C GLN A 132 -39.80 -11.95 -12.69
N PHE A 133 -38.53 -11.95 -12.26
CA PHE A 133 -38.03 -11.04 -11.22
C PHE A 133 -37.03 -10.01 -11.74
N GLY A 134 -36.77 -9.98 -13.06
CA GLY A 134 -35.84 -9.03 -13.69
C GLY A 134 -34.37 -9.20 -13.23
N LEU A 135 -34.04 -10.38 -12.72
CA LEU A 135 -32.72 -10.68 -12.16
C LEU A 135 -31.69 -10.92 -13.26
N THR A 136 -30.43 -10.59 -13.02
CA THR A 136 -29.35 -10.99 -13.92
C THR A 136 -28.98 -12.45 -13.72
N GLU A 137 -28.28 -13.03 -14.70
CA GLU A 137 -27.83 -14.42 -14.62
C GLU A 137 -27.00 -14.70 -13.35
N ARG A 138 -26.12 -13.76 -12.96
CA ARG A 138 -25.30 -13.89 -11.75
C ARG A 138 -26.13 -13.90 -10.47
N GLN A 139 -27.17 -13.07 -10.39
CA GLN A 139 -28.11 -13.05 -9.26
C GLN A 139 -28.93 -14.34 -9.22
N ALA A 140 -29.51 -14.75 -10.36
CA ALA A 140 -30.29 -15.97 -10.45
C ALA A 140 -29.49 -17.21 -10.04
N ASN A 141 -28.24 -17.32 -10.49
CA ASN A 141 -27.33 -18.38 -10.05
C ASN A 141 -27.06 -18.33 -8.53
N ALA A 142 -26.80 -17.14 -7.97
CA ALA A 142 -26.59 -16.99 -6.53
C ALA A 142 -27.82 -17.39 -5.70
N ILE A 143 -29.03 -17.12 -6.19
CA ILE A 143 -30.28 -17.54 -5.55
C ILE A 143 -30.46 -19.06 -5.61
N LEU A 144 -30.17 -19.68 -6.76
CA LEU A 144 -30.24 -21.14 -6.90
C LEU A 144 -29.22 -21.87 -6.01
N ASP A 145 -28.13 -21.21 -5.63
CA ASP A 145 -27.11 -21.73 -4.72
C ASP A 145 -27.40 -21.44 -3.23
N MET A 146 -28.51 -20.77 -2.92
CA MET A 146 -28.92 -20.53 -1.54
C MET A 146 -29.20 -21.85 -0.80
N ARG A 147 -28.83 -21.88 0.47
CA ARG A 147 -29.20 -22.98 1.38
C ARG A 147 -30.51 -22.64 2.07
N LEU A 148 -31.35 -23.65 2.36
CA LEU A 148 -32.60 -23.47 3.10
C LEU A 148 -32.42 -22.78 4.47
N ALA A 149 -31.26 -22.97 5.11
CA ALA A 149 -30.92 -22.28 6.37
C ALA A 149 -30.82 -20.75 6.22
N SER A 150 -30.54 -20.25 5.02
CA SER A 150 -30.43 -18.81 4.71
C SER A 150 -31.78 -18.09 4.75
N LEU A 151 -32.89 -18.82 4.93
CA LEU A 151 -34.25 -18.28 5.00
C LEU A 151 -34.65 -17.86 6.44
N THR A 152 -33.78 -18.09 7.42
CA THR A 152 -34.04 -17.66 8.80
C THR A 152 -33.97 -16.14 8.90
N GLY A 153 -34.72 -15.56 9.84
CA GLY A 153 -34.73 -14.10 10.05
C GLY A 153 -33.34 -13.52 10.34
N LEU A 154 -32.50 -14.26 11.08
CA LEU A 154 -31.13 -13.85 11.37
C LEU A 154 -30.25 -13.74 10.12
N GLU A 155 -30.40 -14.66 9.17
CA GLU A 155 -29.62 -14.62 7.91
C GLU A 155 -30.10 -13.49 7.00
N ARG A 156 -31.40 -13.17 7.01
CA ARG A 156 -31.94 -11.99 6.34
C ARG A 156 -31.34 -10.70 6.91
N GLU A 157 -31.31 -10.54 8.22
CA GLU A 157 -30.72 -9.36 8.87
C GLU A 157 -29.23 -9.19 8.52
N LYS A 158 -28.47 -10.30 8.48
CA LYS A 158 -27.06 -10.25 8.04
C LYS A 158 -26.90 -9.78 6.61
N ILE A 159 -27.75 -10.24 5.69
CA ILE A 159 -27.71 -9.81 4.27
C ILE A 159 -28.03 -8.33 4.15
N GLU A 160 -29.03 -7.84 4.88
CA GLU A 160 -29.38 -6.40 4.92
C GLU A 160 -28.23 -5.56 5.48
N GLN A 161 -27.62 -6.01 6.58
CA GLN A 161 -26.47 -5.34 7.18
C GLN A 161 -25.27 -5.31 6.23
N GLU A 162 -24.92 -6.46 5.65
CA GLU A 162 -23.81 -6.56 4.68
C GLU A 162 -24.06 -5.64 3.48
N TYR A 163 -25.30 -5.60 2.97
CA TYR A 163 -25.66 -4.70 1.87
C TYR A 163 -25.46 -3.24 2.24
N ALA A 164 -25.91 -2.81 3.43
CA ALA A 164 -25.73 -1.45 3.91
C ALA A 164 -24.24 -1.08 4.01
N GLU A 165 -23.42 -1.94 4.61
CA GLU A 165 -21.97 -1.74 4.75
C GLU A 165 -21.28 -1.65 3.38
N VAL A 166 -21.66 -2.51 2.43
CA VAL A 166 -21.12 -2.49 1.07
C VAL A 166 -21.54 -1.22 0.32
N CYS A 167 -22.78 -0.76 0.49
CA CYS A 167 -23.24 0.52 -0.10
C CYS A 167 -22.45 1.72 0.44
N ASP A 168 -22.21 1.76 1.75
CA ASP A 168 -21.40 2.81 2.38
C ASP A 168 -19.96 2.77 1.86
N LEU A 169 -19.39 1.57 1.70
CA LEU A 169 -18.07 1.39 1.10
C LEU A 169 -18.04 1.88 -0.35
N ILE A 170 -19.00 1.50 -1.19
CA ILE A 170 -19.10 1.95 -2.59
C ILE A 170 -19.16 3.47 -2.65
N LYS A 171 -19.97 4.11 -1.80
CA LYS A 171 -20.08 5.56 -1.71
C LYS A 171 -18.74 6.19 -1.40
N ARG A 172 -18.04 5.71 -0.36
CA ARG A 172 -16.72 6.21 0.03
C ARG A 172 -15.68 6.04 -1.10
N LEU A 173 -15.65 4.88 -1.76
CA LEU A 173 -14.71 4.61 -2.84
C LEU A 173 -14.96 5.52 -4.05
N ARG A 174 -16.23 5.77 -4.39
CA ARG A 174 -16.61 6.74 -5.45
C ARG A 174 -16.24 8.17 -5.08
N GLU A 175 -16.40 8.57 -3.83
CA GLU A 175 -15.95 9.89 -3.33
C GLU A 175 -14.43 10.04 -3.46
N ILE A 176 -13.66 9.02 -3.07
CA ILE A 176 -12.19 9.04 -3.21
C ILE A 176 -11.77 9.15 -4.68
N LEU A 177 -12.43 8.44 -5.59
CA LEU A 177 -12.13 8.50 -7.03
C LEU A 177 -12.61 9.81 -7.68
N GLY A 178 -13.59 10.50 -7.07
CA GLY A 178 -14.18 11.73 -7.59
C GLY A 178 -13.52 13.02 -7.07
N ASP A 179 -12.73 12.95 -6.01
CA ASP A 179 -12.04 14.10 -5.41
C ASP A 179 -10.54 13.81 -5.21
N GLU A 180 -9.71 14.50 -6.00
CA GLU A 180 -8.25 14.43 -5.93
C GLU A 180 -7.71 14.74 -4.52
N ARG A 181 -8.36 15.62 -3.76
CA ARG A 181 -7.93 15.96 -2.39
C ARG A 181 -8.17 14.80 -1.44
N LEU A 182 -9.26 14.05 -1.61
CA LEU A 182 -9.52 12.85 -0.81
C LEU A 182 -8.52 11.76 -1.15
N LEU A 183 -8.22 11.56 -2.45
CA LEU A 183 -7.19 10.62 -2.89
C LEU A 183 -5.82 10.95 -2.27
N LEU A 184 -5.39 12.21 -2.34
CA LEU A 184 -4.16 12.69 -1.73
C LEU A 184 -4.18 12.56 -0.20
N GLY A 185 -5.35 12.73 0.43
CA GLY A 185 -5.56 12.48 1.85
C GLY A 185 -5.26 11.03 2.23
N VAL A 186 -5.82 10.07 1.48
CA VAL A 186 -5.56 8.63 1.67
C VAL A 186 -4.07 8.31 1.51
N ILE A 187 -3.43 8.82 0.46
CA ILE A 187 -1.99 8.63 0.22
C ILE A 187 -1.18 9.15 1.40
N LYS A 188 -1.52 10.35 1.91
CA LYS A 188 -0.83 10.95 3.05
C LYS A 188 -0.98 10.11 4.32
N GLU A 189 -2.18 9.62 4.61
CA GLU A 189 -2.44 8.75 5.76
C GLU A 189 -1.59 7.47 5.69
N GLU A 190 -1.52 6.84 4.51
CA GLU A 190 -0.70 5.65 4.30
C GLU A 190 0.80 5.92 4.45
N MET A 191 1.29 7.04 3.91
CA MET A 191 2.70 7.44 4.07
C MET A 191 3.05 7.71 5.54
N ILE A 192 2.14 8.33 6.30
CA ILE A 192 2.32 8.57 7.74
C ILE A 192 2.37 7.23 8.48
N ALA A 193 1.49 6.29 8.17
CA ALA A 193 1.51 4.97 8.79
C ALA A 193 2.82 4.22 8.51
N ILE A 194 3.38 4.33 7.30
CA ILE A 194 4.70 3.77 6.95
C ILE A 194 5.80 4.45 7.76
N ARG A 195 5.81 5.79 7.84
CA ARG A 195 6.77 6.55 8.64
C ARG A 195 6.74 6.12 10.10
N ASP A 196 5.55 6.02 10.69
CA ASP A 196 5.40 5.70 12.11
C ASP A 196 5.79 4.24 12.41
N LYS A 197 5.69 3.35 11.42
CA LYS A 197 6.09 1.95 11.55
C LYS A 197 7.59 1.71 11.33
N PHE A 198 8.23 2.47 10.45
CA PHE A 198 9.59 2.17 9.97
C PHE A 198 10.60 3.32 10.12
N GLY A 199 10.19 4.48 10.63
CA GLY A 199 11.07 5.63 10.79
C GLY A 199 12.14 5.40 11.85
N ASP A 200 13.33 5.96 11.60
CA ASP A 200 14.49 5.88 12.48
C ASP A 200 15.04 7.28 12.84
N ALA A 201 15.90 7.32 13.86
CA ALA A 201 16.60 8.52 14.24
C ALA A 201 17.74 8.80 13.25
N ARG A 202 17.99 10.08 12.97
CA ARG A 202 19.09 10.49 12.10
C ARG A 202 20.44 10.07 12.68
N VAL A 203 21.23 9.37 11.87
CA VAL A 203 22.59 8.92 12.25
C VAL A 203 23.67 9.91 11.80
N THR A 204 23.52 10.53 10.64
CA THR A 204 24.51 11.48 10.09
C THR A 204 24.20 12.90 10.52
N GLU A 205 25.07 13.54 11.30
CA GLU A 205 24.94 14.97 11.65
C GLU A 205 25.12 15.87 10.42
N ILE A 206 24.35 16.96 10.31
CA ILE A 206 24.60 18.02 9.32
C ILE A 206 25.38 19.12 10.03
N PRO A 207 26.62 19.43 9.59
CA PRO A 207 27.41 20.52 10.13
C PRO A 207 26.86 21.91 9.77
#